data_AF-A0A2V9GEY5-F1
#
_entry.id   AF-A0A2V9GEY5-F1
#
_cell.length_a   1.000
_cell.length_b   1.000
_cell.length_c   1.000
_cell.angle_alpha   90.00
_cell.angle_beta   90.00
_cell.angle_gamma   90.00
#
_symmetry.space_group_name_H-M   'P 1'
#
loop_
_entity.id
_entity.type
_entity.pdbx_description
1 polymer ?
#
loop_
_entity_poly.entity_id
_entity_poly.type
_entity_poly.pdbx_seq_one_letter_code
_entity_poly.pdbx_strand_id
1 'polypeptide(L)'
;MEEQYAGPKEKLRPIHEEVLKLGKSLGDDVRACPCKTIVPLYREHGFDQIKPTTNSRIDLGLALRYYKGELPKRIIDTRGLAKKDRITHGIEITAAEEIDGEVKKPRYWLTVPTCETTDKL
;
A
#
# COMPACT_ATOMS: atom_id res chain seq x y z
N MET A 1 -0.01 -16.94 -3.05
CA MET A 1 0.02 -15.96 -4.15
C MET A 1 -0.68 -16.50 -5.40
N GLU A 2 -0.43 -17.75 -5.81
CA GLU A 2 -1.09 -18.34 -6.99
C GLU A 2 -2.63 -18.35 -6.90
N GLU A 3 -3.21 -18.72 -5.75
CA GLU A 3 -4.66 -18.70 -5.57
C GLU A 3 -5.29 -17.29 -5.60
N GLN A 4 -4.55 -16.25 -5.17
CA GLN A 4 -5.06 -14.89 -5.06
C GLN A 4 -5.34 -14.26 -6.43
N TYR A 5 -4.60 -14.70 -7.45
CA TYR A 5 -4.66 -14.20 -8.81
C TYR A 5 -5.14 -15.26 -9.82
N ALA A 6 -5.74 -16.34 -9.35
CA ALA A 6 -6.31 -17.36 -10.23
C ALA A 6 -7.48 -16.80 -11.08
N GLY A 7 -7.65 -17.36 -12.29
CA GLY A 7 -8.76 -17.04 -13.18
C GLY A 7 -8.76 -15.58 -13.67
N PRO A 8 -9.88 -14.84 -13.57
CA PRO A 8 -10.02 -13.52 -14.18
C PRO A 8 -9.08 -12.45 -13.60
N LYS A 9 -8.45 -12.73 -12.46
CA LYS A 9 -7.47 -11.86 -11.79
C LYS A 9 -6.04 -12.05 -12.28
N GLU A 10 -5.77 -13.04 -13.14
CA GLU A 10 -4.41 -13.35 -13.61
C GLU A 10 -3.74 -12.14 -14.27
N LYS A 11 -4.51 -11.35 -15.02
CA LYS A 11 -4.06 -10.10 -15.64
C LYS A 11 -3.57 -9.03 -14.66
N LEU A 12 -3.87 -9.15 -13.37
CA LEU A 12 -3.42 -8.22 -12.33
C LEU A 12 -2.04 -8.59 -11.78
N ARG A 13 -1.49 -9.77 -12.11
CA ARG A 13 -0.17 -10.22 -11.64
C ARG A 13 0.96 -9.24 -12.00
N PRO A 14 1.07 -8.73 -13.24
CA PRO A 14 2.15 -7.79 -13.58
C PRO A 14 2.09 -6.51 -12.74
N ILE A 15 0.89 -5.97 -12.53
CA ILE A 15 0.66 -4.78 -11.70
C ILE A 15 1.07 -5.07 -10.25
N HIS A 16 0.63 -6.22 -9.70
CA HIS A 16 1.01 -6.61 -8.35
C HIS A 16 2.53 -6.74 -8.19
N GLU A 17 3.20 -7.41 -9.13
CA GLU A 17 4.64 -7.62 -9.10
C GLU A 17 5.42 -6.30 -9.15
N GLU A 18 4.98 -5.34 -9.96
CA GLU A 18 5.58 -4.01 -10.02
C GLU A 18 5.38 -3.23 -8.72
N VAL A 19 4.17 -3.20 -8.18
CA VAL A 19 3.87 -2.55 -6.89
C VAL A 19 4.66 -3.20 -5.75
N LEU A 20 4.74 -4.53 -5.73
CA LEU A 20 5.52 -5.27 -4.74
C LEU A 20 7.01 -4.95 -4.85
N LYS A 21 7.53 -4.87 -6.07
CA LYS A 21 8.93 -4.49 -6.32
C LYS A 21 9.22 -3.08 -5.82
N LEU A 22 8.32 -2.13 -6.07
CA LEU A 22 8.43 -0.77 -5.56
C LEU A 22 8.41 -0.73 -4.04
N GLY A 23 7.45 -1.40 -3.40
CA GLY A 23 7.38 -1.48 -1.94
C GLY A 23 8.66 -2.07 -1.33
N LYS A 24 9.19 -3.15 -1.91
CA LYS A 24 10.47 -3.75 -1.47
C LYS A 24 11.68 -2.85 -1.72
N SER A 25 11.65 -2.00 -2.75
CA SER A 25 12.76 -1.08 -3.05
C SER A 25 12.93 0.04 -2.03
N LEU A 26 11.96 0.23 -1.12
CA LEU A 26 12.03 1.27 -0.09
C LEU A 26 13.07 0.98 1.00
N GLY A 27 13.52 -0.27 1.15
CA GLY A 27 14.53 -0.65 2.13
C GLY A 27 14.60 -2.16 2.37
N ASP A 28 15.77 -2.62 2.82
CA ASP A 28 16.02 -4.05 3.08
C ASP A 28 15.23 -4.59 4.29
N ASP A 29 14.69 -3.70 5.12
CA ASP A 29 13.83 -4.00 6.25
C ASP A 29 12.37 -4.28 5.85
N VAL A 30 12.02 -4.09 4.58
CA VAL A 30 10.66 -4.32 4.08
C VAL A 30 10.40 -5.81 3.86
N ARG A 31 9.33 -6.29 4.50
CA ARG A 31 8.84 -7.67 4.40
C ARG A 31 7.44 -7.67 3.79
N ALA A 32 7.22 -8.56 2.84
CA ALA A 32 5.89 -8.81 2.28
C ALA A 32 5.36 -10.15 2.80
N CYS A 33 4.14 -10.15 3.34
CA CYS A 33 3.49 -11.37 3.79
C CYS A 33 2.31 -11.69 2.86
N PRO A 34 2.47 -12.58 1.87
CA PRO A 34 1.39 -12.91 0.95
C PRO A 34 0.31 -13.71 1.69
N CYS A 35 -0.85 -13.10 1.92
CA CYS A 35 -2.03 -13.79 2.44
C CYS A 35 -2.94 -14.25 1.28
N LYS A 36 -4.07 -14.89 1.61
CA LYS A 36 -5.02 -15.41 0.61
C LYS A 36 -5.66 -14.32 -0.25
N THR A 37 -5.95 -13.15 0.33
CA THR A 37 -6.74 -12.09 -0.31
C THR A 37 -6.03 -10.75 -0.39
N ILE A 38 -4.98 -10.56 0.42
CA ILE A 38 -4.21 -9.33 0.53
C ILE A 38 -2.72 -9.66 0.67
N VAL A 39 -1.87 -8.73 0.27
CA VAL A 39 -0.42 -8.80 0.52
C VAL A 39 -0.03 -7.57 1.32
N PRO A 40 -0.09 -7.64 2.66
CA PRO A 40 0.44 -6.60 3.52
C PRO A 40 1.97 -6.49 3.43
N LEU A 41 2.46 -5.25 3.47
CA LEU A 41 3.87 -4.87 3.53
C LEU A 41 4.18 -4.32 4.92
N TYR A 42 5.26 -4.82 5.51
CA TYR A 42 5.69 -4.55 6.87
C TYR A 42 7.13 -4.08 6.91
N ARG A 43 7.44 -3.24 7.90
CA ARG A 43 8.79 -3.09 8.48
C ARG A 43 8.72 -3.57 9.93
N GLU A 44 8.91 -2.65 10.89
CA GLU A 44 8.50 -2.85 12.27
C GLU A 44 6.98 -3.00 12.40
N HIS A 45 6.23 -2.30 11.54
CA HIS A 45 4.78 -2.39 11.47
C HIS A 45 4.27 -2.39 10.02
N GLY A 46 3.00 -2.78 9.85
CA GLY A 46 2.33 -2.73 8.56
C GLY A 46 2.20 -1.29 8.09
N PHE A 47 2.74 -0.98 6.92
CA PHE A 47 2.68 0.38 6.37
C PHE A 47 1.83 0.44 5.11
N ASP A 48 1.84 -0.61 4.29
CA ASP A 48 1.01 -0.69 3.09
C ASP A 48 0.33 -2.06 2.95
N GLN A 49 -0.67 -2.13 2.08
CA GLN A 49 -1.26 -3.40 1.66
C GLN A 49 -1.61 -3.38 0.18
N ILE A 50 -1.33 -4.48 -0.50
CA ILE A 50 -1.72 -4.69 -1.89
C ILE A 50 -2.94 -5.60 -1.90
N LYS A 51 -4.07 -5.11 -2.41
CA LYS A 51 -5.34 -5.85 -2.42
C LYS A 51 -5.96 -5.87 -3.82
N PRO A 52 -6.09 -7.03 -4.48
CA PRO A 52 -6.91 -7.14 -5.68
C PRO A 52 -8.40 -7.10 -5.31
N THR A 53 -8.98 -5.88 -5.31
CA THR A 53 -10.37 -5.64 -4.90
C THR A 53 -11.39 -6.12 -5.92
N THR A 54 -11.09 -6.03 -7.21
CA THR A 54 -11.96 -6.55 -8.28
C THR A 54 -11.19 -7.47 -9.23
N ASN A 55 -11.83 -7.91 -10.31
CA ASN A 55 -11.17 -8.66 -11.38
C ASN A 55 -10.30 -7.77 -12.29
N SER A 56 -10.34 -6.45 -12.12
CA SER A 56 -9.67 -5.50 -13.01
C SER A 56 -8.90 -4.39 -12.30
N ARG A 57 -8.80 -4.42 -10.96
CA ARG A 57 -8.05 -3.42 -10.22
C ARG A 57 -7.38 -3.97 -8.96
N ILE A 58 -6.27 -3.34 -8.61
CA ILE A 58 -5.57 -3.49 -7.34
C ILE A 58 -5.73 -2.18 -6.58
N ASP A 59 -6.06 -2.28 -5.30
CA ASP A 59 -6.03 -1.17 -4.38
C ASP A 59 -4.71 -1.25 -3.58
N LEU A 60 -3.88 -0.23 -3.71
CA LEU A 60 -2.71 -0.01 -2.87
C LEU A 60 -3.16 0.80 -1.65
N GLY A 61 -3.33 0.13 -0.51
CA GLY A 61 -3.66 0.79 0.74
C GLY A 61 -2.41 1.36 1.42
N LEU A 62 -2.50 2.59 1.92
CA LEU A 62 -1.41 3.36 2.52
C LEU A 62 -1.72 3.75 3.97
N ALA A 63 -0.74 3.62 4.87
CA ALA A 63 -0.83 4.03 6.28
C ALA A 63 -0.47 5.52 6.50
N LEU A 64 -1.29 6.43 5.94
CA LEU A 64 -1.03 7.88 5.96
C LEU A 64 -1.54 8.60 7.22
N ARG A 65 -1.75 7.90 8.36
CA ARG A 65 -2.32 8.50 9.58
C ARG A 65 -1.59 9.76 10.06
N TYR A 66 -0.27 9.80 9.93
CA TYR A 66 0.57 10.91 10.40
C TYR A 66 1.04 11.84 9.26
N TYR A 67 0.54 11.63 8.04
CA TYR A 67 0.88 12.49 6.92
C TYR A 67 0.23 13.87 7.10
N LYS A 68 1.03 14.93 7.08
CA LYS A 68 0.59 16.32 7.28
C LYS A 68 0.63 17.17 6.00
N GLY A 69 0.98 16.58 4.85
CA GLY A 69 1.03 17.28 3.57
C GLY A 69 -0.33 17.29 2.87
N GLU A 70 -0.39 17.98 1.73
CA GLU A 70 -1.52 17.83 0.82
C GLU A 70 -1.44 16.47 0.10
N LEU A 71 -2.59 15.81 -0.01
CA LEU A 71 -2.73 14.58 -0.76
C LEU A 71 -3.31 14.89 -2.14
N PRO A 72 -2.76 14.30 -3.22
CA PRO A 72 -3.36 14.39 -4.53
C PRO A 72 -4.74 13.74 -4.55
N LYS A 73 -5.62 14.20 -5.46
CA LYS A 73 -7.01 13.72 -5.59
C LYS A 73 -7.13 12.21 -5.85
N ARG A 74 -6.06 11.59 -6.36
CA ARG A 74 -6.01 10.15 -6.63
C ARG A 74 -5.91 9.30 -5.35
N ILE A 75 -5.43 9.87 -4.25
CA ILE A 75 -5.39 9.19 -2.96
C ILE A 75 -6.75 9.35 -2.29
N ILE A 76 -7.43 8.22 -2.10
CA ILE A 76 -8.80 8.16 -1.59
C ILE A 76 -8.76 7.80 -0.10
N ASP A 77 -9.52 8.51 0.73
CA ASP A 77 -9.72 8.13 2.13
C ASP A 77 -10.59 6.86 2.20
N THR A 78 -10.03 5.78 2.75
CA THR A 78 -10.73 4.49 2.92
C THR A 78 -11.64 4.47 4.15
N ARG A 79 -11.68 5.60 4.88
CA ARG A 79 -12.23 5.76 6.22
C ARG A 79 -11.57 4.81 7.23
N GLY A 80 -10.32 4.43 6.98
CA GLY A 80 -9.58 3.50 7.84
C GLY A 80 -9.47 4.01 9.28
N LEU A 81 -9.26 5.31 9.47
CA LEU A 81 -9.21 5.93 10.81
C LEU A 81 -10.49 5.69 11.61
N ALA A 82 -11.66 5.87 10.98
CA ALA A 82 -12.95 5.66 11.64
C ALA A 82 -13.15 4.19 12.04
N LYS A 83 -12.53 3.26 11.30
CA LYS A 83 -12.58 1.81 11.55
C LYS A 83 -11.46 1.31 12.46
N LYS A 84 -10.63 2.21 13.01
CA LYS A 84 -9.40 1.88 13.76
C LYS A 84 -8.41 1.02 12.96
N ASP A 85 -8.47 1.11 11.63
CA ASP A 85 -7.53 0.50 10.71
C ASP A 85 -6.29 1.42 10.55
N ARG A 86 -5.12 0.80 10.39
CA ARG A 86 -3.87 1.50 10.11
C ARG A 86 -3.81 1.97 8.66
N ILE A 87 -4.47 1.27 7.75
CA ILE A 87 -4.56 1.63 6.33
C ILE A 87 -5.67 2.66 6.16
N THR A 88 -5.29 3.93 6.10
CA THR A 88 -6.23 5.06 6.13
C THR A 88 -6.62 5.55 4.75
N HIS A 89 -5.75 5.34 3.76
CA HIS A 89 -5.98 5.77 2.39
C HIS A 89 -5.69 4.64 1.41
N GLY A 90 -6.10 4.84 0.15
CA GLY A 90 -5.84 3.90 -0.92
C GLY A 90 -5.68 4.59 -2.27
N ILE A 91 -4.92 3.94 -3.14
CA ILE A 91 -4.80 4.30 -4.55
C ILE A 91 -5.35 3.13 -5.36
N GLU A 92 -6.33 3.40 -6.23
CA GLU A 92 -6.80 2.42 -7.21
C GLU A 92 -5.80 2.37 -8.39
N ILE A 93 -5.39 1.16 -8.75
CA ILE A 93 -4.47 0.86 -9.85
C ILE A 93 -5.15 -0.14 -10.79
N THR A 94 -5.49 0.32 -11.98
CA THR A 94 -6.15 -0.53 -13.00
C THR A 94 -5.21 -0.98 -14.12
N ALA A 95 -4.12 -0.24 -14.32
CA ALA A 95 -3.13 -0.49 -15.37
C ALA A 95 -1.71 -0.19 -14.86
N ALA A 96 -0.69 -0.78 -15.50
CA ALA A 96 0.71 -0.62 -15.08
C ALA A 96 1.21 0.82 -15.27
N GLU A 97 0.66 1.53 -16.26
CA GLU A 97 0.98 2.92 -16.57
C GLU A 97 0.59 3.87 -15.43
N GLU A 98 -0.38 3.48 -14.60
CA GLU A 98 -0.79 4.25 -13.43
C GLU A 98 0.21 4.11 -12.26
N ILE A 99 1.24 3.25 -12.39
CA ILE A 99 2.37 3.18 -11.46
C ILE A 99 3.40 4.26 -11.86
N ASP A 100 2.93 5.50 -11.79
CA ASP A 100 3.62 6.70 -12.24
C ASP A 100 4.55 7.28 -11.15
N GLY A 101 5.11 8.46 -11.43
CA GLY A 101 5.96 9.19 -10.49
C GLY A 101 5.26 9.57 -9.19
N GLU A 102 3.92 9.64 -9.16
CA GLU A 102 3.15 9.93 -7.95
C GLU A 102 3.08 8.70 -7.05
N VAL A 103 2.73 7.53 -7.62
CA VAL A 103 2.77 6.24 -6.89
C VAL A 103 4.18 5.93 -6.43
N LYS A 104 5.20 6.28 -7.22
CA LYS A 104 6.62 6.03 -6.86
C LYS A 104 7.16 6.98 -5.79
N LYS A 105 6.43 8.01 -5.32
CA LYS A 105 6.97 8.95 -4.32
C LYS A 105 7.18 8.26 -2.98
N PRO A 106 8.43 8.15 -2.47
CA PRO A 106 8.73 7.43 -1.23
C PRO A 106 7.96 7.99 -0.01
N ARG A 107 7.64 9.28 -0.03
CA ARG A 107 6.93 9.97 1.04
C ARG A 107 5.52 9.43 1.30
N TYR A 108 4.87 8.80 0.31
CA TYR A 108 3.54 8.19 0.51
C TYR A 108 3.60 6.80 1.14
N TRP A 109 4.74 6.11 1.02
CA TRP A 109 4.95 4.76 1.57
C TRP A 109 5.55 4.81 2.98
N LEU A 110 6.25 5.91 3.31
CA LEU A 110 7.00 6.07 4.54
C LEU A 110 6.40 7.19 5.41
N THR A 111 5.23 6.92 5.97
CA THR A 111 4.57 7.79 6.97
C THR A 111 4.41 7.11 8.32
N VAL A 112 5.10 5.98 8.51
CA VAL A 112 5.23 5.38 9.83
C VAL A 112 5.89 6.40 10.75
N PRO A 113 5.43 6.54 12.00
CA PRO A 113 6.22 7.25 12.98
C PRO A 113 7.52 6.45 13.10
N THR A 114 8.64 7.03 12.69
CA THR A 114 9.90 6.63 13.31
C THR A 114 9.67 6.82 14.80
N CYS A 115 9.99 5.81 15.59
CA CYS A 115 9.92 5.90 17.04
C CYS A 115 10.98 6.90 17.53
N GLU A 116 10.71 8.19 17.33
CA GLU A 116 11.37 9.32 17.94
C GLU A 116 10.25 10.27 18.30
N THR A 117 9.65 10.05 19.47
CA THR A 117 9.29 11.08 20.45
C THR A 117 8.75 10.34 21.69
N THR A 118 9.66 9.98 22.59
CA THR A 118 9.32 9.88 24.01
C THR A 118 9.14 11.31 24.51
N ASP A 119 7.96 11.88 24.33
CA ASP A 119 7.59 13.09 25.08
C ASP A 119 7.18 12.64 26.47
N LYS A 120 8.12 12.83 27.39
CA LYS A 120 7.85 12.92 28.81
C LYS A 120 6.87 14.08 29.03
N LEU A 121 5.75 13.79 29.69
CA LEU A 121 5.06 14.70 30.60
C LEU A 121 4.42 13.86 31.70
#